data_AF-A0A0L0FH58-F1
#
_entry.id   AF-A0A0L0FH58-F1
#
_cell.length_a   1.000
_cell.length_b   1.000
_cell.length_c   1.000
_cell.angle_alpha   90.00
_cell.angle_beta   90.00
_cell.angle_gamma   90.00
#
_symmetry.space_group_name_H-M   'P 1'
#
loop_
_entity.id
_entity.type
_entity.pdbx_description
1 polymer ?
#
loop_
_entity_poly.entity_id
_entity_poly.type
_entity_poly.pdbx_seq_one_letter_code
_entity_poly.pdbx_strand_id
1 'polypeptide(L)'
;MVPRSVFAVLLALILTMHSAKAFFHFEHGFDEQDEGDEEQATKYQKDLDPNCQYYCEDSDTCVDTPVECPCPSVHSTKCKTDDWYVCLEPGVDCASFSL
;
A
#
# COMPACT_ATOMS: atom_id res chain seq x y z
N MET A 1 35.30 -35.42 -24.41
CA MET A 1 34.48 -36.63 -24.16
C MET A 1 34.38 -36.83 -22.67
N VAL A 2 33.26 -36.47 -22.05
CA VAL A 2 33.07 -36.67 -20.61
C VAL A 2 32.83 -38.17 -20.38
N PRO A 3 33.60 -38.85 -19.51
CA PRO A 3 33.43 -40.27 -19.29
C PRO A 3 32.03 -40.53 -18.74
N ARG A 4 31.35 -41.56 -19.25
CA ARG A 4 29.96 -41.91 -18.90
C ARG A 4 29.76 -42.04 -17.38
N SER A 5 30.81 -42.44 -16.67
CA SER A 5 30.85 -42.55 -15.21
C SER A 5 30.72 -41.19 -14.50
N VAL A 6 31.31 -40.12 -15.03
CA VAL A 6 31.21 -38.76 -14.45
C VAL A 6 29.80 -38.19 -14.67
N PHE A 7 29.20 -38.48 -15.81
CA PHE A 7 27.82 -38.08 -16.11
C PHE A 7 26.82 -38.75 -15.17
N ALA A 8 27.00 -40.05 -14.89
CA ALA A 8 26.16 -40.79 -13.95
C ALA A 8 26.27 -40.25 -12.50
N VAL A 9 27.48 -39.90 -12.06
CA VAL A 9 27.71 -39.32 -10.72
C VAL A 9 27.08 -37.93 -10.60
N LEU A 10 27.19 -37.08 -11.63
CA LEU A 10 26.55 -35.77 -11.66
C LEU A 10 25.01 -35.87 -11.62
N LEU A 11 24.42 -36.80 -12.39
CA LEU A 11 22.97 -37.04 -12.38
C LEU A 11 22.48 -37.52 -11.00
N ALA A 12 23.22 -38.42 -10.35
CA ALA A 12 22.90 -38.88 -9.01
C ALA A 12 22.94 -37.73 -7.98
N LEU A 13 23.95 -36.85 -8.04
CA LEU A 13 24.05 -35.68 -7.16
C LEU A 13 22.89 -34.70 -7.34
N ILE A 14 22.47 -34.42 -8.58
CA ILE A 14 21.37 -33.48 -8.87
C ILE A 14 20.01 -34.03 -8.41
N LEU A 15 19.79 -35.34 -8.53
CA LEU A 15 18.58 -36.02 -8.04
C LEU A 15 18.45 -36.00 -6.51
N THR A 16 19.57 -36.06 -5.78
CA THR A 16 19.55 -35.97 -4.30
C THR A 16 19.21 -34.59 -3.74
N MET A 17 19.36 -33.51 -4.53
CA MET A 17 19.05 -32.15 -4.05
C MET A 17 17.57 -31.76 -4.12
N HIS A 18 16.71 -32.58 -4.74
CA HIS A 18 15.28 -32.27 -4.91
C HIS A 18 14.38 -32.69 -3.73
N SER A 19 14.93 -33.33 -2.69
CA SER A 19 14.13 -33.92 -1.59
C SER A 19 14.05 -33.08 -0.31
N ALA A 20 14.71 -31.92 -0.24
CA ALA A 20 14.76 -31.11 1.00
C ALA A 20 13.64 -30.05 1.14
N LYS A 21 12.63 -30.05 0.25
CA LYS A 21 11.54 -29.04 0.24
C LYS A 21 10.15 -29.58 0.55
N ALA A 22 10.02 -30.82 1.04
CA ALA A 22 8.72 -31.44 1.31
C ALA A 22 8.54 -31.91 2.76
N PHE A 23 9.34 -31.39 3.71
CA PHE A 23 9.30 -31.80 5.12
C PHE A 23 9.38 -30.64 6.13
N PHE A 24 9.02 -29.43 5.72
CA PHE A 24 8.71 -28.30 6.61
C PHE A 24 7.30 -27.80 6.33
N HIS A 25 6.35 -28.73 6.37
CA HIS A 25 4.99 -28.39 6.74
C HIS A 25 4.95 -28.41 8.27
N PHE A 26 4.42 -27.35 8.87
CA PHE A 26 3.95 -27.30 10.26
C PHE A 26 4.98 -26.88 11.33
N GLU A 27 5.31 -25.58 11.35
CA GLU A 27 5.39 -24.70 12.54
C GLU A 27 6.24 -23.47 12.19
N HIS A 28 5.62 -22.27 12.17
CA HIS A 28 6.24 -20.95 11.91
C HIS A 28 6.67 -20.77 10.43
N GLY A 29 6.08 -19.90 9.61
CA GLY A 29 5.69 -18.52 9.85
C GLY A 29 6.40 -17.68 8.78
N PHE A 30 5.67 -17.32 7.72
CA PHE A 30 5.89 -16.24 6.75
C PHE A 30 7.23 -16.16 5.97
N ASP A 31 7.12 -15.60 4.75
CA ASP A 31 8.21 -15.13 3.86
C ASP A 31 8.97 -16.21 3.04
N GLU A 32 9.18 -16.15 1.72
CA GLU A 32 9.00 -15.15 0.66
C GLU A 32 9.02 -15.95 -0.67
N GLN A 33 7.97 -15.85 -1.48
CA GLN A 33 8.01 -16.15 -2.91
C GLN A 33 7.11 -15.14 -3.62
N ASP A 34 7.54 -13.88 -3.61
CA ASP A 34 7.01 -12.84 -4.47
C ASP A 34 7.78 -12.91 -5.80
N GLU A 35 7.23 -13.69 -6.74
CA GLU A 35 7.31 -13.31 -8.15
C GLU A 35 6.59 -11.97 -8.26
N GLY A 36 7.32 -10.93 -8.67
CA GLY A 36 6.83 -9.56 -8.75
C GLY A 36 5.71 -9.43 -9.77
N ASP A 37 4.48 -9.65 -9.33
CA ASP A 37 3.36 -8.84 -9.75
C ASP A 37 3.33 -7.64 -8.81
N GLU A 38 3.62 -6.47 -9.37
CA GLU A 38 3.34 -5.16 -8.81
C GLU A 38 1.81 -4.99 -8.63
N GLU A 39 1.16 -5.81 -7.82
CA GLU A 39 -0.09 -5.47 -7.13
C GLU A 39 0.27 -4.64 -5.89
N GLN A 40 1.07 -3.61 -6.10
CA GLN A 40 1.10 -2.45 -5.23
C GLN A 40 -0.31 -1.89 -5.20
N ALA A 41 -1.01 -2.16 -4.10
CA ALA A 41 -1.87 -1.19 -3.45
C ALA A 41 -2.80 -0.39 -4.39
N THR A 42 -3.51 -1.04 -5.32
CA THR A 42 -4.63 -0.42 -6.05
C THR A 42 -5.88 -0.37 -5.17
N LYS A 43 -5.71 -0.16 -3.86
CA LYS A 43 -6.82 0.18 -2.98
C LYS A 43 -7.01 1.69 -3.08
N TYR A 44 -7.81 2.11 -4.07
CA TYR A 44 -8.20 3.51 -4.34
C TYR A 44 -7.12 4.42 -4.94
N GLN A 45 -6.63 4.10 -6.13
CA GLN A 45 -6.53 5.15 -7.13
C GLN A 45 -7.91 5.27 -7.77
N LYS A 46 -8.82 5.97 -7.07
CA LYS A 46 -9.91 6.64 -7.76
C LYS A 46 -9.22 7.42 -8.89
N ASP A 47 -9.67 7.28 -10.13
CA ASP A 47 -9.17 8.04 -11.27
C ASP A 47 -9.28 9.54 -10.95
N LEU A 48 -8.30 10.07 -10.24
CA LEU A 48 -8.18 11.47 -9.90
C LEU A 48 -7.94 12.15 -11.22
N ASP A 49 -8.91 12.97 -11.63
CA ASP A 49 -8.81 13.74 -12.86
C ASP A 49 -7.42 14.39 -12.92
N PRO A 50 -6.69 14.29 -14.03
CA PRO A 50 -5.31 14.79 -14.11
C PRO A 50 -5.20 16.30 -13.88
N ASN A 51 -6.31 17.04 -13.87
CA ASN A 51 -6.37 18.46 -13.53
C ASN A 51 -6.87 18.72 -12.10
N CYS A 52 -7.09 17.67 -11.31
CA CYS A 52 -7.50 17.76 -9.92
C CYS A 52 -6.32 18.26 -9.07
N GLN A 53 -6.30 19.55 -8.75
CA GLN A 53 -5.27 20.12 -7.90
C GLN A 53 -5.41 19.64 -6.45
N TYR A 54 -6.64 19.63 -5.92
CA TYR A 54 -6.95 19.14 -4.58
C TYR A 54 -8.23 18.31 -4.58
N TYR A 55 -8.13 17.10 -4.04
CA TYR A 55 -9.25 16.18 -3.94
C TYR A 55 -9.82 16.17 -2.52
N CYS A 56 -11.13 16.37 -2.42
CA CYS A 56 -11.86 16.31 -1.17
C CYS A 56 -12.47 14.92 -1.01
N GLU A 57 -11.91 14.07 -0.15
CA GLU A 57 -12.39 12.69 0.05
C GLU A 57 -13.84 12.64 0.55
N ASP A 58 -14.24 13.59 1.38
CA ASP A 58 -15.57 13.64 1.98
C ASP A 58 -16.70 13.89 0.96
N SER A 59 -16.44 14.74 -0.03
CA SER A 59 -17.44 15.15 -1.03
C SER A 59 -17.21 14.57 -2.40
N ASP A 60 -16.11 13.83 -2.60
CA ASP A 60 -15.77 13.21 -3.87
C ASP A 60 -15.50 14.23 -4.99
N THR A 61 -15.11 15.47 -4.62
CA THR A 61 -14.96 16.60 -5.55
C THR A 61 -13.53 17.11 -5.64
N CYS A 62 -13.13 17.56 -6.83
CA CYS A 62 -11.89 18.29 -7.07
C CYS A 62 -12.12 19.80 -6.94
N VAL A 63 -11.19 20.49 -6.27
CA VAL A 63 -11.20 21.94 -6.08
C VAL A 63 -9.84 22.54 -6.40
N ASP A 64 -9.79 23.85 -6.63
CA ASP A 64 -8.57 24.56 -6.96
C ASP A 64 -7.72 24.85 -5.71
N THR A 65 -8.35 24.95 -4.54
CA THR A 65 -7.66 25.19 -3.28
C THR A 65 -8.24 24.37 -2.12
N PRO A 66 -7.43 23.94 -1.12
CA PRO A 66 -7.92 23.11 0.00
C PRO A 66 -9.01 23.79 0.85
N VAL A 67 -9.04 25.13 0.85
CA VAL A 67 -10.06 25.92 1.56
C VAL A 67 -11.45 25.78 0.94
N GLU A 68 -11.55 25.33 -0.31
CA GLU A 68 -12.83 25.11 -1.00
C GLU A 68 -13.46 23.74 -0.71
N CYS A 69 -12.71 22.79 -0.14
CA CYS A 69 -13.28 21.49 0.23
C CYS A 69 -14.43 21.68 1.24
N PRO A 70 -15.65 21.22 0.95
CA PRO A 70 -16.74 21.28 1.91
C PRO A 70 -16.46 20.33 3.07
N CYS A 71 -16.82 20.74 4.28
CA CYS A 71 -16.80 19.82 5.41
C CYS A 71 -18.02 18.88 5.36
N PRO A 72 -17.88 17.62 5.82
CA PRO A 72 -18.95 16.63 5.73
C PRO A 72 -20.19 16.98 6.57
N SER A 73 -20.02 17.77 7.64
CA SER A 73 -21.10 18.24 8.50
C SER A 73 -21.25 19.75 8.44
N VAL A 74 -22.48 20.25 8.27
CA VAL A 74 -22.78 21.69 8.30
C VAL A 74 -22.47 22.36 9.66
N HIS A 75 -22.34 21.57 10.72
CA HIS A 75 -22.00 22.05 12.06
C HIS A 75 -20.51 21.95 12.38
N SER A 76 -19.72 21.31 11.51
CA SER A 76 -18.28 21.22 11.70
C SER A 76 -17.61 22.57 11.46
N THR A 77 -16.49 22.79 12.14
CA THR A 77 -15.70 24.01 12.01
C THR A 77 -14.50 23.73 11.13
N LYS A 78 -14.34 24.51 10.05
CA LYS A 78 -13.18 24.40 9.16
C LYS A 78 -12.02 25.20 9.74
N CYS A 79 -10.95 24.51 10.09
CA CYS A 79 -9.76 25.07 10.71
C CYS A 79 -8.57 25.03 9.74
N LYS A 80 -7.80 26.12 9.72
CA LYS A 80 -6.54 26.17 8.99
C LYS A 80 -5.43 25.58 9.87
N THR A 81 -4.74 24.59 9.34
CA THR A 81 -3.46 24.06 9.84
C THR A 81 -2.32 24.65 9.00
N ASP A 82 -1.06 24.36 9.30
CA ASP A 82 0.12 24.92 8.59
C ASP A 82 -0.05 24.95 7.07
N ASP A 83 -0.29 23.78 6.46
CA ASP A 83 -0.37 23.61 5.00
C ASP A 83 -1.74 23.13 4.50
N TRP A 84 -2.68 22.83 5.40
CA TRP A 84 -3.97 22.20 5.05
C TRP A 84 -5.16 22.77 5.82
N TYR A 85 -6.37 22.31 5.48
CA TYR A 85 -7.59 22.64 6.22
C TYR A 85 -8.26 21.36 6.72
N VAL A 86 -8.59 21.33 8.00
CA VAL A 86 -9.27 20.20 8.64
C VAL A 86 -10.65 20.61 9.12
N CYS A 87 -11.58 19.66 9.10
CA CYS A 87 -12.92 19.86 9.62
C CYS A 87 -13.01 19.23 11.01
N LEU A 88 -13.23 20.06 12.03
CA LEU A 88 -13.36 19.61 13.41
C LEU A 88 -14.83 19.43 13.80
N GLU A 89 -15.08 18.53 14.74
CA GLU A 89 -16.41 18.30 15.30
C GLU A 89 -17.01 19.61 15.88
N PRO A 90 -18.35 19.75 15.85
CA PRO A 90 -19.01 20.91 16.44
C PRO A 90 -18.62 21.10 17.91
N GLY A 91 -18.18 22.31 18.25
CA GLY A 91 -17.75 22.66 19.60
C GLY A 91 -16.25 22.46 19.88
N VAL A 92 -15.47 22.01 18.89
CA VAL A 92 -14.01 22.01 18.97
C VAL A 92 -13.45 23.28 18.32
N ASP A 93 -12.65 24.03 19.07
CA ASP A 93 -12.01 25.25 18.58
C ASP A 93 -10.70 24.93 17.85
N CYS A 94 -10.40 25.66 16.77
CA CYS A 94 -9.13 25.53 16.04
C CYS A 94 -7.89 25.76 16.90
N ALA A 95 -8.03 26.54 17.99
CA ALA A 95 -6.94 26.80 18.94
C ALA A 95 -6.46 25.52 19.66
N SER A 96 -7.33 24.51 19.79
CA SER A 96 -6.96 23.21 20.36
C SER A 96 -6.11 22.36 19.41
N PHE A 97 -6.05 22.73 18.13
CA PHE A 97 -5.40 22.01 17.05
C PHE A 97 -4.17 22.73 16.48
N SER A 98 -3.78 23.87 17.08
CA SER A 98 -2.54 24.56 16.74
C SER A 98 -1.36 23.76 17.32
N LEU A 99 -0.71 22.97 16.49
CA LEU A 99 0.58 22.32 16.78
C LEU A 99 1.74 23.30 16.64
#